data_AF-A0A4Q5QP07-F1
#
_entry.id   AF-A0A4Q5QP07-F1
#
_cell.length_a   1.000
_cell.length_b   1.000
_cell.length_c   1.000
_cell.angle_alpha   90.00
_cell.angle_beta   90.00
_cell.angle_gamma   90.00
#
_symmetry.space_group_name_H-M   'P 1'
#
loop_
_entity.id
_entity.type
_entity.pdbx_description
1 polymer ?
#
loop_
_entity_poly.entity_id
_entity_poly.type
_entity_poly.pdbx_seq_one_letter_code
_entity_poly.pdbx_strand_id
1 'polypeptide(L)'
;MQCRFCKSELTDVFIDLINSPASNSFLTTEQLNEPEVYFPLKVYTCSKCFLVQIAEYKKSVHIFDDGYVYFSSYSTSWLAHAKRYTEKMINRFGLSESSQVIEIASNDGYLLQYFKEKNVPVLGIEPTTNTAEVARKKGIESIPEFFGTELAQKLAASGTKADLL
;
A
#
# COMPACT_ATOMS: atom_id res chain seq x y z
N MET A 1 4.64 11.82 21.38
CA MET A 1 4.10 11.85 19.99
C MET A 1 2.58 11.98 20.04
N GLN A 2 1.91 12.39 18.97
CA GLN A 2 0.44 12.42 18.90
C GLN A 2 -0.10 11.19 18.16
N CYS A 3 -1.27 10.69 18.59
CA CYS A 3 -2.01 9.65 17.90
C CYS A 3 -2.35 10.09 16.48
N ARG A 4 -1.97 9.28 15.47
CA ARG A 4 -2.22 9.58 14.05
C ARG A 4 -3.70 9.79 13.74
N PHE A 5 -4.58 9.06 14.43
CA PHE A 5 -6.03 9.11 14.24
C PHE A 5 -6.69 10.26 14.99
N CYS A 6 -6.68 10.26 16.33
CA CYS A 6 -7.44 11.20 17.15
C CYS A 6 -6.62 12.38 17.72
N LYS A 7 -5.34 12.48 17.35
CA LYS A 7 -4.39 13.55 17.77
C LYS A 7 -4.12 13.67 19.28
N SER A 8 -4.65 12.76 20.09
CA SER A 8 -4.34 12.74 21.54
C SER A 8 -2.88 12.38 21.79
N GLU A 9 -2.29 12.95 22.83
CA GLU A 9 -0.94 12.61 23.25
C GLU A 9 -0.83 11.13 23.61
N LEU A 10 0.29 10.52 23.23
CA LEU A 10 0.60 9.12 23.50
C LEU A 10 1.67 9.01 24.58
N THR A 11 1.29 8.41 25.71
CA THR A 11 2.16 8.13 26.86
C THR A 11 2.35 6.63 27.10
N ASP A 12 1.36 5.82 26.72
CA ASP A 12 1.31 4.41 27.09
C ASP A 12 2.12 3.58 26.08
N VAL A 13 3.26 3.07 26.55
CA VAL A 13 4.11 2.14 25.77
C VAL A 13 3.47 0.76 25.79
N PHE A 14 3.14 0.25 24.61
CA PHE A 14 2.63 -1.10 24.45
C PHE A 14 3.78 -2.13 24.49
N ILE A 15 4.82 -1.89 23.69
CA ILE A 15 6.04 -2.67 23.70
C ILE A 15 7.22 -1.82 23.20
N ASP A 16 8.39 -2.08 23.76
CA ASP A 16 9.66 -1.48 23.33
C ASP A 16 10.60 -2.59 22.86
N LEU A 17 10.82 -2.69 21.55
CA LEU A 17 11.73 -3.65 20.92
C LEU A 17 13.10 -3.02 20.63
N ILE A 18 13.40 -1.89 21.27
CA ILE A 18 14.66 -1.15 21.14
C ILE A 18 14.80 -0.60 19.72
N ASN A 19 15.66 -1.19 18.89
CA ASN A 19 16.00 -0.69 17.57
C ASN A 19 16.03 -1.86 16.58
N SER A 20 15.62 -1.61 15.34
CA SER A 20 15.68 -2.59 14.25
C SER A 20 15.97 -1.91 12.90
N PRO A 21 16.61 -2.59 11.95
CA PRO A 21 16.76 -2.07 10.60
C PRO A 21 15.41 -2.12 9.87
N ALA A 22 15.33 -1.48 8.70
CA ALA A 22 14.14 -1.56 7.86
C ALA A 22 14.01 -2.99 7.28
N SER A 23 12.87 -3.63 7.51
CA SER A 23 12.68 -5.08 7.26
C SER A 23 12.93 -5.54 5.81
N ASN A 24 12.70 -4.65 4.84
CA ASN A 24 12.81 -4.96 3.40
C ASN A 24 14.01 -4.25 2.73
N SER A 25 14.91 -3.65 3.51
CA SER A 25 16.13 -3.02 2.98
C SER A 25 17.28 -4.02 2.96
N PHE A 26 17.20 -5.00 2.06
CA PHE A 26 18.25 -6.02 1.90
C PHE A 26 19.56 -5.39 1.42
N LEU A 27 20.67 -5.77 2.05
CA LEU A 27 22.01 -5.31 1.70
C LEU A 27 22.56 -6.09 0.50
N THR A 28 23.29 -5.42 -0.39
CA THR A 28 24.12 -6.10 -1.39
C THR A 28 25.43 -6.59 -0.77
N THR A 29 26.15 -7.46 -1.48
CA THR A 29 27.46 -7.99 -1.02
C THR A 29 28.46 -6.86 -0.73
N GLU A 30 28.43 -5.80 -1.53
CA GLU A 30 29.33 -4.64 -1.40
C GLU A 30 29.02 -3.83 -0.14
N GLN A 31 27.76 -3.81 0.29
CA GLN A 31 27.28 -3.05 1.46
C GLN A 31 27.53 -3.77 2.80
N LEU A 32 28.00 -5.02 2.79
CA LEU A 32 28.19 -5.80 4.02
C LEU A 32 29.20 -5.21 5.00
N ASN A 33 30.11 -4.35 4.52
CA ASN A 33 31.08 -3.64 5.36
C ASN A 33 30.70 -2.17 5.61
N GLU A 34 29.52 -1.73 5.15
CA GLU A 34 29.00 -0.38 5.38
C GLU A 34 28.15 -0.31 6.66
N PRO A 35 28.01 0.87 7.29
CA PRO A 35 27.09 1.03 8.41
C PRO A 35 25.63 0.78 8.01
N GLU A 36 24.92 -0.01 8.81
CA GLU A 36 23.47 -0.24 8.66
C GLU A 36 22.67 0.71 9.57
N VAL A 37 21.60 1.30 9.03
CA VAL A 37 20.75 2.25 9.76
C VAL A 37 19.66 1.54 10.54
N TYR A 38 19.61 1.79 11.85
CA TYR A 38 18.61 1.24 12.77
C TYR A 38 17.64 2.33 13.22
N PHE A 39 16.37 1.96 13.40
CA PHE A 39 15.32 2.86 13.86
C PHE A 39 14.70 2.35 15.17
N PRO A 40 14.25 3.24 16.07
CA PRO A 40 13.53 2.81 17.25
C PRO A 40 12.25 2.06 16.89
N LEU A 41 12.10 0.84 17.40
CA LEU A 41 10.91 0.01 17.24
C LEU A 41 10.11 0.01 18.53
N LYS A 42 9.48 1.15 18.79
CA LYS A 42 8.66 1.38 19.98
C LYS A 42 7.21 1.62 19.59
N VAL A 43 6.32 0.85 20.20
CA VAL A 43 4.89 0.83 19.91
C VAL A 43 4.13 1.44 21.08
N TYR A 44 3.16 2.28 20.77
CA TYR A 44 2.31 2.97 21.74
C TYR A 44 0.85 2.60 21.52
N THR A 45 0.07 2.61 22.60
CA THR A 45 -1.39 2.50 22.53
C THR A 45 -2.02 3.83 22.86
N CYS A 46 -3.00 4.27 22.05
CA CYS A 46 -3.79 5.44 22.38
C CYS A 46 -4.84 5.12 23.44
N SER A 47 -4.78 5.74 24.61
CA SER A 47 -5.79 5.56 25.68
C SER A 47 -7.20 6.07 25.32
N LYS A 48 -7.33 6.92 24.29
CA LYS A 48 -8.64 7.46 23.87
C LYS A 48 -9.33 6.67 22.76
N CYS A 49 -8.58 6.28 21.72
CA CYS A 49 -9.15 5.60 20.55
C CYS A 49 -8.62 4.18 20.33
N PHE A 50 -7.76 3.69 21.23
CA PHE A 50 -7.19 2.34 21.22
C PHE A 50 -6.35 1.99 20.00
N LEU A 51 -5.96 2.99 19.17
CA LEU A 51 -5.04 2.77 18.06
C LEU A 51 -3.64 2.43 18.61
N VAL A 52 -3.16 1.24 18.27
CA VAL A 52 -1.78 0.79 18.47
C VAL A 52 -0.94 1.25 17.28
N GLN A 53 0.16 1.96 17.52
CA GLN A 53 0.96 2.57 16.46
C GLN A 53 2.43 2.78 16.85
N ILE A 54 3.29 2.87 15.84
CA ILE A 54 4.68 3.30 15.98
C ILE A 54 4.82 4.80 15.70
N ALA A 55 5.87 5.42 16.22
CA ALA A 55 6.30 6.74 15.76
C ALA A 55 6.81 6.70 14.31
N GLU A 56 6.83 7.85 13.65
CA GLU A 56 7.38 7.98 12.30
C GLU A 56 8.85 8.36 12.39
N TYR A 57 9.75 7.42 12.09
CA TYR A 57 11.19 7.66 12.07
C TYR A 57 11.80 7.68 10.67
N LYS A 58 11.14 7.02 9.70
CA LYS A 58 11.54 6.99 8.29
C LYS A 58 10.34 7.44 7.44
N LYS A 59 10.56 8.42 6.54
CA LYS A 59 9.52 8.89 5.61
C LYS A 59 9.19 7.79 4.59
N SER A 60 7.93 7.71 4.17
CA SER A 60 7.43 6.72 3.19
C SER A 60 8.25 6.68 1.90
N VAL A 61 8.69 7.85 1.41
CA VAL A 61 9.51 7.98 0.19
C VAL A 61 10.85 7.25 0.24
N HIS A 62 11.35 6.90 1.42
CA HIS A 62 12.59 6.14 1.58
C HIS A 62 12.34 4.64 1.83
N ILE A 63 11.07 4.23 1.96
CA ILE A 63 10.65 2.84 2.17
C ILE A 63 10.16 2.24 0.84
N PHE A 64 9.46 3.04 0.04
CA PHE A 64 8.91 2.65 -1.25
C PHE A 64 9.74 3.30 -2.35
N ASP A 65 10.89 2.72 -2.65
CA ASP A 65 11.79 3.11 -3.74
C ASP A 65 11.81 2.06 -4.85
N ASP A 66 12.59 2.30 -5.91
CA ASP A 66 12.70 1.38 -7.05
C ASP A 66 13.34 0.02 -6.68
N GLY A 67 13.98 -0.07 -5.50
CA GLY A 67 14.50 -1.31 -4.92
C GLY A 67 13.45 -2.12 -4.16
N TYR A 68 12.18 -1.73 -4.19
CA TYR A 68 11.11 -2.48 -3.54
C TYR A 68 10.98 -3.90 -4.10
N VAL A 69 11.32 -4.89 -3.27
CA VAL A 69 11.44 -6.30 -3.68
C VAL A 69 10.16 -7.12 -3.55
N TYR A 70 9.09 -6.55 -2.98
CA TYR A 70 7.89 -7.32 -2.67
C TYR A 70 6.85 -7.26 -3.80
N PHE A 71 6.59 -8.41 -4.41
CA PHE A 71 5.60 -8.59 -5.46
C PHE A 71 4.50 -9.53 -4.96
N SER A 72 3.29 -8.99 -4.83
CA SER A 72 2.16 -9.69 -4.22
C SER A 72 1.74 -10.92 -5.02
N SER A 73 1.92 -10.90 -6.34
CA SER A 73 1.52 -12.01 -7.22
C SER A 73 2.38 -13.28 -7.08
N TYR A 74 3.49 -13.25 -6.34
CA TYR A 74 4.31 -14.45 -6.08
C TYR A 74 3.63 -15.48 -5.15
N SER A 75 2.67 -15.03 -4.33
CA SER A 75 1.94 -15.93 -3.41
C SER A 75 0.65 -16.44 -4.06
N THR A 76 0.62 -17.74 -4.38
CA THR A 76 -0.56 -18.39 -4.98
C THR A 76 -1.77 -18.38 -4.05
N SER A 77 -1.56 -18.50 -2.73
CA SER A 77 -2.64 -18.42 -1.74
C SER A 77 -3.21 -17.00 -1.63
N TRP A 78 -2.37 -15.98 -1.78
CA TRP A 78 -2.78 -14.58 -1.81
C TRP A 78 -3.58 -14.25 -3.07
N LEU A 79 -3.14 -14.73 -4.25
CA LEU A 79 -3.89 -14.62 -5.49
C LEU A 79 -5.27 -15.29 -5.40
N ALA A 80 -5.33 -16.49 -4.81
CA ALA A 80 -6.61 -17.16 -4.58
C ALA A 80 -7.53 -16.37 -3.64
N HIS A 81 -6.97 -15.70 -2.62
CA HIS A 81 -7.72 -14.80 -1.75
C HIS A 81 -8.23 -13.56 -2.51
N ALA A 82 -7.36 -12.89 -3.27
CA ALA A 82 -7.69 -11.71 -4.06
C ALA A 82 -8.84 -11.99 -5.05
N LYS A 83 -8.78 -13.13 -5.77
CA LYS A 83 -9.85 -13.54 -6.68
C LYS A 83 -11.18 -13.72 -5.97
N ARG A 84 -11.21 -14.41 -4.83
CA ARG A 84 -12.44 -14.58 -4.02
C ARG A 84 -12.97 -13.24 -3.49
N TYR A 85 -12.08 -12.34 -3.09
CA TYR A 85 -12.46 -11.00 -2.67
C TYR A 85 -13.13 -10.24 -3.82
N THR A 86 -12.52 -10.22 -5.00
CA THR A 86 -13.07 -9.58 -6.21
C THR A 86 -14.46 -10.09 -6.55
N GLU A 87 -14.65 -11.41 -6.62
CA GLU A 87 -15.97 -12.01 -6.89
C GLU A 87 -17.02 -11.57 -5.85
N LYS A 88 -16.62 -11.53 -4.57
CA LYS A 88 -17.50 -11.08 -3.49
C LYS A 88 -17.86 -9.59 -3.62
N MET A 89 -16.91 -8.73 -3.97
CA MET A 89 -17.17 -7.27 -4.09
C MET A 89 -18.02 -6.95 -5.32
N ILE A 90 -17.74 -7.61 -6.45
CA ILE A 90 -18.57 -7.49 -7.67
C ILE A 90 -20.02 -7.85 -7.35
N ASN A 91 -20.25 -9.01 -6.73
CA ASN A 91 -21.61 -9.45 -6.40
C ASN A 91 -22.28 -8.56 -5.34
N ARG A 92 -21.53 -8.11 -4.33
CA ARG A 92 -22.08 -7.31 -3.22
C ARG A 92 -22.52 -5.92 -3.68
N PHE A 93 -21.76 -5.29 -4.55
CA PHE A 93 -21.98 -3.90 -4.96
C PHE A 93 -22.54 -3.77 -6.39
N GLY A 94 -22.73 -4.88 -7.11
CA GLY A 94 -23.20 -4.86 -8.49
C GLY A 94 -22.21 -4.20 -9.44
N LEU A 95 -20.91 -4.36 -9.19
CA LEU A 95 -19.87 -3.73 -10.00
C LEU A 95 -19.90 -4.30 -11.42
N SER A 96 -19.82 -3.43 -12.42
CA SER A 96 -19.91 -3.82 -13.81
C SER A 96 -18.99 -2.96 -14.69
N GLU A 97 -19.16 -3.07 -16.01
CA GLU A 97 -18.41 -2.28 -17.00
C GLU A 97 -18.64 -0.77 -16.87
N SER A 98 -19.73 -0.35 -16.19
CA SER A 98 -20.02 1.05 -15.90
C SER A 98 -19.43 1.54 -14.57
N SER A 99 -18.73 0.68 -13.83
CA SER A 99 -18.11 1.01 -12.54
C SER A 99 -16.63 1.39 -12.72
N GLN A 100 -16.04 1.96 -11.67
CA GLN A 100 -14.60 2.21 -11.59
C GLN A 100 -14.07 1.72 -10.24
N VAL A 101 -13.15 0.75 -10.29
CA VAL A 101 -12.40 0.29 -9.12
C VAL A 101 -11.04 0.96 -9.12
N ILE A 102 -10.62 1.48 -7.97
CA ILE A 102 -9.28 2.04 -7.77
C ILE A 102 -8.65 1.29 -6.60
N GLU A 103 -7.36 0.93 -6.69
CA GLU A 103 -6.63 0.33 -5.57
C GLU A 103 -5.45 1.22 -5.18
N ILE A 104 -5.40 1.61 -3.91
CA ILE A 104 -4.25 2.32 -3.31
C ILE A 104 -3.18 1.29 -2.94
N ALA A 105 -1.93 1.56 -3.31
CA ALA A 105 -0.80 0.64 -3.20
C ALA A 105 -1.07 -0.68 -3.94
N SER A 106 -1.48 -0.57 -5.21
CA SER A 106 -1.91 -1.70 -6.04
C SER A 106 -0.81 -2.68 -6.44
N ASN A 107 0.46 -2.35 -6.15
CA ASN A 107 1.62 -3.18 -6.41
C ASN A 107 1.67 -3.64 -7.89
N ASP A 108 1.94 -4.92 -8.13
CA ASP A 108 2.04 -5.51 -9.47
C ASP A 108 0.69 -5.84 -10.13
N GLY A 109 -0.40 -5.24 -9.64
CA GLY A 109 -1.76 -5.41 -10.14
C GLY A 109 -2.41 -6.75 -9.75
N TYR A 110 -1.90 -7.43 -8.71
CA TYR A 110 -2.35 -8.77 -8.30
C TYR A 110 -3.87 -8.86 -8.05
N LEU A 111 -4.50 -7.81 -7.52
CA LEU A 111 -5.94 -7.77 -7.23
C LEU A 111 -6.73 -7.26 -8.44
N LEU A 112 -6.32 -6.11 -9.00
CA LEU A 112 -7.03 -5.46 -10.11
C LEU A 112 -7.16 -6.34 -11.36
N GLN A 113 -6.24 -7.26 -11.60
CA GLN A 113 -6.35 -8.20 -12.73
C GLN A 113 -7.67 -8.99 -12.72
N TYR A 114 -8.19 -9.34 -11.54
CA TYR A 114 -9.41 -10.13 -11.43
C TYR A 114 -10.68 -9.30 -11.66
N PHE A 115 -10.65 -8.00 -11.36
CA PHE A 115 -11.73 -7.09 -11.73
C PHE A 115 -11.74 -6.88 -13.24
N LYS A 116 -10.55 -6.69 -13.82
CA LYS A 116 -10.37 -6.56 -15.26
C LYS A 116 -10.83 -7.81 -16.04
N GLU A 117 -10.56 -9.01 -15.54
CA GLU A 117 -11.07 -10.28 -16.12
C GLU A 117 -12.61 -10.32 -16.21
N LYS A 118 -13.30 -9.49 -15.41
CA LYS A 118 -14.77 -9.34 -15.39
C LYS A 118 -15.24 -8.07 -16.09
N ASN A 119 -14.39 -7.46 -16.91
CA ASN A 119 -14.62 -6.21 -17.63
C ASN A 119 -14.94 -5.01 -16.73
N VAL A 120 -14.61 -5.05 -15.45
CA VAL A 120 -14.76 -3.87 -14.57
C VAL A 120 -13.54 -2.96 -14.79
N PRO A 121 -13.74 -1.68 -15.14
CA PRO A 121 -12.66 -0.69 -15.22
C PRO A 121 -11.88 -0.58 -13.92
N VAL A 122 -10.55 -0.50 -14.03
CA VAL A 122 -9.62 -0.50 -12.89
C VAL A 122 -8.55 0.58 -13.04
N LEU A 123 -8.08 1.12 -11.92
CA LEU A 123 -6.93 2.01 -11.85
C LEU A 123 -6.08 1.70 -10.62
N GLY A 124 -4.80 1.43 -10.83
CA GLY A 124 -3.82 1.29 -9.73
C GLY A 124 -3.20 2.62 -9.34
N ILE A 125 -2.90 2.81 -8.06
CA ILE A 125 -2.07 3.90 -7.55
C ILE A 125 -0.95 3.26 -6.76
N GLU A 126 0.28 3.31 -7.28
CA GLU A 126 1.40 2.53 -6.77
C GLU A 126 2.69 3.35 -6.85
N PRO A 127 3.25 3.83 -5.72
CA PRO A 127 4.42 4.70 -5.75
C PRO A 127 5.70 4.04 -6.28
N THR A 128 5.80 2.70 -6.28
CA THR A 128 7.00 2.00 -6.76
C THR A 128 6.94 1.73 -8.27
N THR A 129 7.86 2.35 -9.02
CA THR A 129 7.85 2.32 -10.50
C THR A 129 7.93 0.90 -11.04
N ASN A 130 8.79 0.07 -10.45
CA ASN A 130 9.04 -1.30 -10.87
C ASN A 130 7.78 -2.18 -10.80
N THR A 131 6.96 -2.07 -9.75
CA THR A 131 5.73 -2.86 -9.61
C THR A 131 4.61 -2.27 -10.48
N ALA A 132 4.49 -0.94 -10.57
CA ALA A 132 3.55 -0.27 -11.47
C ALA A 132 3.77 -0.66 -12.94
N GLU A 133 5.02 -0.81 -13.38
CA GLU A 133 5.33 -1.31 -14.73
C GLU A 133 4.89 -2.76 -14.96
N VAL A 134 5.00 -3.63 -13.94
CA VAL A 134 4.49 -5.00 -14.04
C VAL A 134 2.97 -5.02 -14.18
N ALA A 135 2.26 -4.17 -13.43
CA ALA A 135 0.81 -4.01 -13.58
C ALA A 135 0.44 -3.53 -15.00
N ARG A 136 1.15 -2.53 -15.53
CA ARG A 136 0.93 -2.03 -16.91
C ARG A 136 1.19 -3.09 -17.98
N LYS A 137 2.17 -3.98 -17.79
CA LYS A 137 2.41 -5.14 -18.69
C LYS A 137 1.24 -6.14 -18.70
N LYS A 138 0.45 -6.21 -17.63
CA LYS A 138 -0.84 -6.95 -17.57
C LYS A 138 -2.01 -6.12 -18.12
N GLY A 139 -1.73 -4.93 -18.67
CA GLY A 139 -2.69 -3.97 -19.19
C GLY A 139 -3.55 -3.33 -18.10
N ILE A 140 -3.05 -3.21 -16.87
CA ILE A 140 -3.70 -2.50 -15.78
C ILE A 140 -3.07 -1.11 -15.73
N GLU A 141 -3.86 -0.06 -15.94
CA GLU A 141 -3.35 1.30 -15.78
C GLU A 141 -2.93 1.51 -14.32
N SER A 142 -1.78 2.14 -14.09
CA SER A 142 -1.24 2.37 -12.75
C SER A 142 -0.50 3.68 -12.71
N ILE A 143 -0.82 4.54 -11.75
CA ILE A 143 -0.20 5.85 -11.54
C ILE A 143 0.96 5.68 -10.55
N PRO A 144 2.20 6.07 -10.93
CA PRO A 144 3.40 5.85 -10.12
C PRO A 144 3.56 6.94 -9.05
N GLU A 145 2.53 7.15 -8.23
CA GLU A 145 2.47 8.24 -7.23
C GLU A 145 1.92 7.73 -5.89
N PHE A 146 2.24 8.42 -4.79
CA PHE A 146 1.57 8.20 -3.52
C PHE A 146 0.13 8.71 -3.58
N PHE A 147 -0.81 7.96 -3.01
CA PHE A 147 -2.15 8.47 -2.83
C PHE A 147 -2.20 9.56 -1.75
N GLY A 148 -2.88 10.66 -2.08
CA GLY A 148 -3.06 11.79 -1.20
C GLY A 148 -4.18 12.71 -1.70
N THR A 149 -4.52 13.73 -0.92
CA THR A 149 -5.62 14.65 -1.24
C THR A 149 -5.44 15.34 -2.59
N GLU A 150 -4.20 15.70 -2.95
CA GLU A 150 -3.89 16.35 -4.23
C GLU A 150 -4.20 15.42 -5.42
N LEU A 151 -3.67 14.19 -5.41
CA LEU A 151 -3.93 13.21 -6.47
C LEU A 151 -5.43 12.88 -6.55
N ALA A 152 -6.10 12.71 -5.41
CA ALA A 152 -7.53 12.44 -5.37
C ALA A 152 -8.35 13.59 -5.99
N GLN A 153 -7.99 14.85 -5.70
CA GLN A 153 -8.64 16.03 -6.30
C GLN A 153 -8.40 16.10 -7.81
N LYS A 154 -7.17 15.82 -8.27
CA LYS A 154 -6.82 15.76 -9.69
C LYS A 154 -7.64 14.71 -10.44
N LEU A 155 -7.73 13.50 -9.90
CA LEU A 155 -8.54 12.41 -10.48
C LEU A 155 -10.03 12.78 -10.53
N ALA A 156 -10.57 13.33 -9.45
CA ALA A 156 -11.97 13.75 -9.42
C ALA A 156 -12.26 14.86 -10.42
N ALA A 157 -11.33 15.81 -10.61
CA ALA A 157 -11.43 16.89 -11.59
C ALA A 157 -11.35 16.39 -13.04
N SER A 158 -10.64 15.29 -13.31
CA SER A 158 -10.62 14.62 -14.62
C SER A 158 -11.80 13.67 -14.85
N GLY A 159 -12.76 13.60 -13.92
CA GLY A 159 -13.94 12.73 -14.03
C GLY A 159 -13.72 11.29 -13.55
N THR A 160 -12.54 10.96 -13.02
CA THR A 160 -12.22 9.63 -12.47
C THR A 160 -12.62 9.57 -11.01
N LYS A 161 -13.69 8.84 -10.71
CA LYS A 161 -14.17 8.59 -9.34
C LYS A 161 -14.31 7.10 -9.12
N ALA A 162 -13.98 6.64 -7.91
CA ALA A 162 -14.09 5.24 -7.55
C ALA A 162 -15.51 4.91 -7.07
N ASP A 163 -16.13 3.87 -7.63
CA ASP A 163 -17.25 3.17 -7.02
C ASP A 163 -16.78 2.24 -5.88
N LEU A 164 -15.52 1.79 -5.96
CA LEU A 164 -14.80 1.07 -4.92
C LEU A 164 -13.34 1.53 -4.89
N LEU A 165 -12.86 1.94 -3.71
CA LEU A 165 -11.48 2.37 -3.44
C LEU A 165 -10.83 1.50 -2.36
#